data_AF-A0A8T3MR92-F1
#
_entry.id   AF-A0A8T3MR92-F1
#
_cell.length_a   1.000
_cell.length_b   1.000
_cell.length_c   1.000
_cell.angle_alpha   90.00
_cell.angle_beta   90.00
_cell.angle_gamma   90.00
#
_symmetry.space_group_name_H-M   'P 1'
#
loop_
_entity.id
_entity.type
_entity.pdbx_description
1 polymer ?
#
loop_
_entity_poly.entity_id
_entity_poly.type
_entity_poly.pdbx_seq_one_letter_code
_entity_poly.pdbx_strand_id
1 'polypeptide(L)' 'MSNAASTTALPPGSRLLSVEEARDAVLAAIAGPTAPERIPTADGLGRVLAEAVVATTSLPPWANSAMD' A
#
# COMPACT_ATOMS: atom_id res chain seq x y z
N MET A 1 -26.67 -29.00 25.37
CA MET A 1 -26.10 -27.72 24.90
C MET A 1 -25.40 -28.00 23.57
N SER A 2 -26.05 -27.72 22.45
CA SER A 2 -25.59 -28.08 21.10
C SER A 2 -24.93 -26.86 20.45
N ASN A 3 -23.64 -26.93 20.13
CA ASN A 3 -22.93 -25.89 19.39
C ASN A 3 -23.00 -26.26 17.90
N ALA A 4 -24.01 -25.73 17.20
CA ALA A 4 -24.14 -25.91 15.76
C ALA A 4 -23.11 -25.03 15.05
N ALA A 5 -22.00 -25.65 14.61
CA ALA A 5 -21.10 -25.04 13.65
C ALA A 5 -21.91 -24.68 12.40
N SER A 6 -22.10 -23.39 12.16
CA SER A 6 -22.81 -22.90 10.97
C SER A 6 -21.92 -23.12 9.75
N THR A 7 -22.07 -24.27 9.10
CA THR A 7 -21.49 -24.55 7.79
C THR A 7 -22.23 -23.72 6.75
N THR A 8 -21.71 -22.53 6.46
CA THR A 8 -22.06 -21.82 5.23
C THR A 8 -21.45 -22.61 4.08
N ALA A 9 -22.27 -23.32 3.32
CA ALA A 9 -21.82 -23.98 2.10
C ALA A 9 -21.45 -22.92 1.06
N LEU A 10 -20.23 -22.99 0.50
CA LEU A 10 -19.84 -22.12 -0.61
C LEU A 10 -20.80 -22.32 -1.80
N PRO A 11 -21.04 -21.27 -2.62
CA PRO A 11 -21.89 -21.38 -3.80
C PRO A 11 -21.40 -22.49 -4.74
N PRO A 12 -22.32 -23.26 -5.36
CA PRO A 12 -21.96 -24.34 -6.27
C PRO A 12 -21.11 -23.81 -7.44
N GLY A 13 -19.91 -24.36 -7.60
CA GLY A 13 -18.89 -23.89 -8.55
C GLY A 13 -17.61 -23.33 -7.91
N SER A 14 -17.61 -23.12 -6.59
CA SER A 14 -16.45 -22.60 -5.86
C SER A 14 -15.57 -23.73 -5.35
N ARG A 15 -14.40 -23.96 -5.96
CA ARG A 15 -13.37 -24.82 -5.35
C ARG A 15 -12.63 -24.08 -4.25
N LEU A 16 -12.06 -24.81 -3.30
CA LEU A 16 -11.08 -24.23 -2.37
C LEU A 16 -9.84 -23.79 -3.16
N LEU A 17 -9.36 -22.59 -2.86
CA LEU A 17 -8.13 -22.02 -3.41
C LEU A 17 -7.00 -22.20 -2.40
N SER A 18 -5.77 -22.34 -2.89
CA SER A 18 -4.61 -22.11 -2.02
C SER A 18 -4.57 -20.64 -1.58
N VAL A 19 -3.80 -20.34 -0.54
CA VAL A 19 -3.64 -18.96 -0.06
C VAL A 19 -3.02 -18.08 -1.14
N GLU A 20 -2.07 -18.63 -1.90
CA GLU A 20 -1.38 -17.97 -3.01
C GLU A 20 -2.36 -17.67 -4.14
N GLU A 21 -3.18 -18.65 -4.55
CA GLU A 21 -4.19 -18.46 -5.58
C GLU A 21 -5.21 -17.39 -5.19
N ALA A 22 -5.66 -17.39 -3.93
CA ALA A 22 -6.59 -16.39 -3.42
C ALA A 22 -5.96 -15.00 -3.37
N ARG A 23 -4.71 -14.89 -2.91
CA ARG A 23 -3.96 -13.62 -2.86
C ARG A 23 -3.76 -13.05 -4.25
N ASP A 24 -3.38 -13.88 -5.21
CA ASP A 24 -3.15 -13.44 -6.59
C ASP A 24 -4.45 -13.00 -7.25
N ALA A 25 -5.56 -13.71 -7.01
CA ALA A 25 -6.88 -13.30 -7.49
C ALA A 25 -7.31 -11.93 -6.92
N VAL A 26 -7.07 -11.68 -5.62
CA VAL A 26 -7.36 -10.39 -5.00
C VAL A 26 -6.51 -9.27 -5.62
N LEU A 27 -5.21 -9.48 -5.78
CA LEU A 27 -4.32 -8.49 -6.37
C LEU A 27 -4.67 -8.22 -7.84
N ALA A 28 -5.02 -9.25 -8.61
CA ALA A 28 -5.42 -9.12 -10.01
C ALA A 28 -6.74 -8.36 -10.21
N ALA A 29 -7.62 -8.35 -9.20
CA ALA A 29 -8.87 -7.61 -9.24
C ALA A 29 -8.69 -6.10 -8.99
N ILE A 30 -7.54 -5.66 -8.49
CA ILE A 30 -7.25 -4.26 -8.21
C ILE A 30 -6.68 -3.61 -9.47
N ALA A 31 -7.42 -2.66 -10.06
CA ALA A 31 -7.05 -2.00 -11.32
C ALA A 31 -5.70 -1.25 -11.27
N GLY A 32 -5.24 -0.88 -10.07
CA GLY A 32 -3.97 -0.21 -9.84
C GLY A 32 -4.07 0.80 -8.70
N PRO A 33 -3.04 1.65 -8.52
CA PRO A 33 -3.05 2.75 -7.56
C PRO A 33 -4.13 3.78 -7.85
N THR A 34 -4.53 4.53 -6.83
CA THR A 34 -5.39 5.70 -7.00
C THR A 34 -4.67 6.83 -7.72
N ALA A 35 -5.43 7.77 -8.30
CA ALA A 35 -4.85 8.97 -8.90
C ALA A 35 -4.00 9.74 -7.87
N PRO A 36 -2.86 10.32 -8.29
CA PRO A 36 -2.03 11.11 -7.40
C PRO A 36 -2.71 12.44 -7.05
N GLU A 37 -2.39 12.95 -5.87
CA GLU A 37 -2.84 14.27 -5.40
C GLU A 37 -1.68 15.06 -4.79
N ARG A 38 -1.86 16.39 -4.70
CA ARG A 38 -0.91 17.30 -4.07
C ARG A 38 -1.43 17.65 -2.69
N ILE A 39 -0.65 17.33 -1.67
CA ILE A 39 -0.99 17.54 -0.26
C ILE A 39 0.10 18.37 0.44
N PRO A 40 -0.22 19.00 1.58
CA PRO A 40 0.81 19.56 2.47
C PRO A 40 1.79 18.48 2.93
N THR A 41 3.07 18.85 3.07
CA THR A 41 4.13 17.90 3.50
C THR A 41 3.85 17.28 4.87
N ALA A 42 3.23 18.04 5.79
CA ALA A 42 2.87 17.57 7.12
C ALA A 42 1.89 16.38 7.08
N ASP A 43 1.09 16.26 6.02
CA ASP A 43 0.07 15.22 5.85
C ASP A 43 0.62 13.99 5.08
N GLY A 44 1.91 13.98 4.77
CA GLY A 44 2.55 12.93 3.97
C GLY A 44 2.79 11.60 4.70
N LEU A 45 2.68 11.57 6.04
CA LEU A 45 2.94 10.36 6.80
C LEU A 45 1.95 9.25 6.45
N GLY A 46 2.46 8.08 6.05
CA GLY A 46 1.64 6.94 5.62
C GLY A 46 1.17 7.00 4.15
N ARG A 47 1.54 8.05 3.40
CA ARG A 47 1.27 8.16 1.96
C ARG A 47 2.40 7.50 1.15
N VAL A 48 2.11 7.17 -0.11
CA VAL A 48 3.08 6.67 -1.09
C VAL A 48 3.39 7.78 -2.08
N LEU A 49 4.69 8.04 -2.33
CA LEU A 49 5.11 9.02 -3.34
C LEU A 49 4.72 8.56 -4.74
N ALA A 50 4.06 9.43 -5.48
CA ALA A 50 3.69 9.17 -6.87
C ALA A 50 4.83 9.43 -7.86
N GLU A 51 5.84 10.20 -7.46
CA GLU A 51 7.00 10.58 -8.27
C GLU A 51 8.26 10.68 -7.40
N ALA A 52 9.43 10.64 -8.04
CA ALA A 52 10.71 10.82 -7.36
C ALA A 52 10.85 12.27 -6.85
N VAL A 53 11.36 12.42 -5.63
CA VAL A 53 11.68 13.74 -5.06
C VAL A 53 13.16 14.01 -5.23
N VAL A 54 13.50 15.06 -5.97
CA VAL A 54 14.88 15.46 -6.26
C VAL A 54 15.17 16.81 -5.59
N ALA A 55 16.29 16.90 -4.88
CA ALA A 55 16.73 18.16 -4.29
C ALA A 55 17.06 19.16 -5.40
N THR A 56 16.51 20.37 -5.30
CA THR A 56 16.77 21.46 -6.25
C THR A 56 17.94 22.34 -5.86
N THR A 57 18.56 22.08 -4.71
CA THR A 57 19.67 22.84 -4.16
C THR A 57 20.61 21.94 -3.37
N SER A 58 21.88 22.36 -3.27
CA SER A 58 22.88 21.69 -2.43
C SER A 58 22.58 21.95 -0.95
N LEU A 59 22.86 20.94 -0.11
CA LEU A 59 22.77 21.08 1.35
C LEU A 59 24.08 20.58 1.99
N PRO A 60 24.93 21.48 2.52
CA PRO A 60 24.75 22.93 2.55
C PRO A 60 24.93 23.60 1.17
N PRO A 61 24.36 24.79 0.94
CA PRO A 61 24.56 25.53 -0.30
C PRO A 61 25.98 26.14 -0.45
N TRP A 62 26.74 26.22 0.64
CA TRP A 62 28.14 26.66 0.69
C TRP A 62 28.88 25.89 1.78
N ALA A 63 30.22 25.96 1.80
CA ALA A 63 31.02 25.34 2.85
C ALA A 63 30.56 25.85 4.22
N ASN A 64 30.11 24.94 5.08
CA ASN A 64 29.80 25.21 6.47
C ASN A 64 30.88 24.59 7.37
N SER A 65 31.24 25.27 8.45
CA SER A 65 32.01 24.62 9.52
C SER A 65 31.05 23.76 10.33
N ALA A 66 31.37 22.48 10.49
CA ALA A 66 30.64 21.59 11.40
C ALA A 66 31.15 21.68 12.86
N MET A 67 32.20 22.48 13.06
CA MET A 67 32.86 22.74 14.34
C MET A 67 32.88 24.25 14.59
N ASP A 68 33.06 24.64 15.84
CA ASP A 68 33.35 26.04 16.21
C ASP A 68 34.72 26.49 15.70
#